data_AF-A0A7C9GKW3-F1
#
_entry.id   AF-A0A7C9GKW3-F1
#
_cell.length_a   1.000
_cell.length_b   1.000
_cell.length_c   1.000
_cell.angle_alpha   90.00
_cell.angle_beta   90.00
_cell.angle_gamma   90.00
#
_symmetry.space_group_name_H-M   'P 1'
#
loop_
_entity.id
_entity.type
_entity.pdbx_description
1 polymer ?
#
loop_
_entity_poly.entity_id
_entity_poly.type
_entity_poly.pdbx_seq_one_letter_code
_entity_poly.pdbx_strand_id
1 'polypeptide(L)'
;MPLVVFFMSPTIREQTVRRGDTMNTAILKVRVPEELKNAVARAAQDNSLDMSSFVRLVLTRATKERHIPNATTQAAIRELESGGGTSVDTVDEFWDEIFK
;
A
#
# COMPACT_ATOMS: atom_id res chain seq x y z
N MET A 1 -29.98 4.71 12.00
CA MET A 1 -29.07 4.85 10.84
C MET A 1 -28.07 3.71 10.86
N PRO A 2 -28.10 2.77 9.89
CA PRO A 2 -27.04 1.78 9.76
C PRO A 2 -26.18 1.99 8.50
N LEU A 3 -24.89 1.73 8.71
CA LEU A 3 -23.80 1.70 7.75
C LEU A 3 -24.05 0.60 6.70
N VAL A 4 -24.02 0.95 5.41
CA VAL A 4 -24.20 -0.01 4.32
C VAL A 4 -22.82 -0.54 3.90
N VAL A 5 -22.53 -1.79 4.28
CA VAL A 5 -21.43 -2.59 3.74
C VAL A 5 -21.95 -3.32 2.49
N PHE A 6 -21.47 -2.94 1.31
CA PHE A 6 -21.79 -3.66 0.07
C PHE A 6 -20.88 -4.88 -0.07
N PHE A 7 -21.35 -6.02 0.43
CA PHE A 7 -20.97 -7.34 -0.07
C PHE A 7 -21.99 -7.72 -1.15
N MET A 8 -21.55 -7.92 -2.39
CA MET A 8 -22.41 -8.42 -3.47
C MET A 8 -21.91 -9.78 -3.98
N SER A 9 -22.36 -10.81 -3.26
CA SER A 9 -22.93 -12.09 -3.71
C SER A 9 -22.14 -13.11 -4.57
N PRO A 10 -22.54 -14.40 -4.46
CA PRO A 10 -21.64 -15.54 -4.52
C PRO A 10 -21.78 -16.34 -5.82
N THR A 11 -20.67 -16.89 -6.31
CA THR A 11 -20.69 -18.09 -7.15
C THR A 11 -19.49 -18.93 -6.77
N ILE A 12 -19.57 -19.53 -5.59
CA ILE A 12 -18.67 -20.62 -5.19
C ILE A 12 -19.23 -21.87 -5.86
N ARG A 13 -18.70 -22.23 -7.03
CA ARG A 13 -18.77 -23.63 -7.47
C ARG A 13 -17.83 -24.40 -6.54
N GLU A 14 -18.38 -25.34 -5.79
CA GLU A 14 -17.60 -26.35 -5.07
C GLU A 14 -16.56 -26.95 -6.01
N GLN A 15 -15.28 -26.72 -5.71
CA GLN A 15 -14.20 -27.56 -6.19
C GLN A 15 -13.60 -28.24 -4.98
N THR A 16 -13.95 -29.51 -4.82
CA THR A 16 -13.36 -30.44 -3.88
C THR A 16 -11.88 -30.59 -4.21
N VAL A 17 -11.01 -29.84 -3.53
CA VAL A 17 -9.56 -29.97 -3.71
C VAL A 17 -9.04 -31.04 -2.76
N ARG A 18 -8.70 -32.20 -3.32
CA ARG A 18 -7.82 -33.17 -2.67
C ARG A 18 -6.44 -32.55 -2.51
N ARG A 19 -5.90 -32.75 -1.31
CA ARG A 19 -4.60 -32.29 -0.80
C ARG A 19 -3.46 -32.47 -1.81
N GLY A 20 -2.95 -31.36 -2.31
CA GLY A 20 -1.74 -31.21 -3.11
C GLY A 20 -1.57 -29.71 -3.40
N ASP A 21 -0.63 -29.07 -2.73
CA ASP A 21 -0.28 -27.62 -2.74
C ASP A 21 -1.10 -26.74 -3.70
N THR A 22 -2.26 -26.28 -3.22
CA THR A 22 -3.16 -25.45 -4.00
C THR A 22 -2.57 -24.05 -4.17
N MET A 23 -2.11 -23.72 -5.38
CA MET A 23 -1.78 -22.35 -5.76
C MET A 23 -3.06 -21.50 -5.69
N ASN A 24 -3.28 -20.82 -4.55
CA ASN A 24 -4.43 -19.94 -4.33
C ASN A 24 -4.34 -18.75 -5.29
N THR A 25 -4.92 -18.91 -6.47
CA THR A 25 -4.82 -17.96 -7.56
C THR A 25 -6.08 -17.09 -7.55
N ALA A 26 -5.93 -15.83 -7.16
CA ALA A 26 -6.97 -14.82 -7.27
C ALA A 26 -6.76 -13.95 -8.52
N ILE A 27 -7.83 -13.66 -9.26
CA ILE A 27 -7.79 -12.76 -10.42
C ILE A 27 -8.19 -11.36 -9.97
N LEU A 28 -7.30 -10.38 -10.16
CA LEU A 28 -7.57 -8.97 -9.86
C LEU A 28 -7.98 -8.25 -11.16
N LYS A 29 -9.20 -7.71 -11.19
CA LYS A 29 -9.68 -6.82 -12.26
C LYS A 29 -9.82 -5.42 -11.70
N VAL A 30 -9.05 -4.47 -12.23
CA VAL A 30 -9.06 -3.06 -11.78
C VAL A 30 -9.37 -2.15 -12.96
N ARG A 31 -10.24 -1.17 -12.76
CA ARG A 31 -10.42 -0.06 -13.69
C ARG A 31 -9.40 1.01 -13.34
N VAL A 32 -8.55 1.36 -14.30
CA VAL A 32 -7.55 2.42 -14.15
C VAL A 32 -7.66 3.41 -15.31
N PRO A 33 -7.32 4.69 -15.11
CA PRO A 33 -7.16 5.64 -16.20
C PRO A 33 -6.09 5.15 -17.20
N GLU A 34 -6.30 5.39 -18.49
CA GLU A 34 -5.37 4.92 -19.53
C GLU A 34 -3.96 5.53 -19.38
N GLU A 35 -3.87 6.78 -18.90
CA GLU A 35 -2.58 7.43 -18.62
C GLU A 35 -1.77 6.65 -17.58
N LEU A 36 -2.42 6.23 -16.49
CA LEU A 36 -1.78 5.45 -15.43
C LEU A 36 -1.35 4.07 -15.95
N LYS A 37 -2.21 3.40 -16.73
CA LYS A 37 -1.88 2.11 -17.35
C LYS A 37 -0.65 2.20 -18.24
N ASN A 38 -0.54 3.27 -19.04
CA ASN A 38 0.61 3.49 -19.91
C ASN A 38 1.89 3.78 -19.11
N ALA A 39 1.80 4.58 -18.03
CA ALA A 39 2.93 4.85 -17.15
C ALA A 39 3.44 3.56 -16.49
N VAL A 40 2.54 2.72 -15.98
CA VAL A 40 2.91 1.42 -15.38
C VAL A 40 3.48 0.46 -16.41
N ALA A 41 2.97 0.46 -17.65
CA ALA A 41 3.51 -0.37 -18.73
C ALA A 41 4.96 -0.01 -19.05
N ARG A 42 5.27 1.29 -19.11
CA ARG A 42 6.64 1.78 -19.31
C ARG A 42 7.54 1.38 -18.14
N ALA A 43 7.11 1.62 -16.91
CA ALA A 43 7.87 1.24 -15.73
C ALA A 43 8.14 -0.27 -15.66
N ALA A 44 7.18 -1.11 -16.05
CA ALA A 44 7.37 -2.55 -16.14
C ALA A 44 8.40 -2.92 -17.23
N GLN A 45 8.31 -2.31 -18.41
CA GLN A 45 9.23 -2.52 -19.52
C GLN A 45 10.67 -2.10 -19.19
N ASP A 46 10.85 -0.95 -18.53
CA ASP A 46 12.15 -0.45 -18.08
C ASP A 46 12.84 -1.44 -17.13
N ASN A 47 12.05 -2.22 -16.39
CA ASN A 47 12.51 -3.27 -15.49
C ASN A 47 12.49 -4.67 -16.11
N SER A 48 12.25 -4.79 -17.43
CA SER A 48 12.12 -6.08 -18.14
C SER A 48 11.07 -7.03 -17.54
N LEU A 49 10.01 -6.46 -16.94
CA LEU A 49 8.91 -7.20 -16.33
C LEU A 49 7.65 -7.07 -17.18
N ASP A 50 6.82 -8.13 -17.17
CA ASP A 50 5.45 -8.00 -17.64
C ASP A 50 4.59 -7.23 -16.62
N MET A 51 3.50 -6.63 -17.11
CA MET A 51 2.58 -5.83 -16.31
C MET A 51 2.07 -6.58 -15.06
N SER A 52 1.75 -7.87 -15.19
CA SER A 52 1.20 -8.65 -14.08
C SER A 52 2.26 -8.95 -13.01
N SER A 53 3.50 -9.23 -13.42
CA SER A 53 4.62 -9.41 -12.50
C SER A 53 4.98 -8.11 -11.78
N PHE A 54 4.96 -6.97 -12.48
CA PHE A 54 5.17 -5.66 -11.86
C PHE A 54 4.09 -5.36 -10.82
N VAL A 55 2.81 -5.57 -11.13
CA VAL A 55 1.71 -5.37 -10.18
C VAL A 55 1.84 -6.31 -8.98
N ARG A 56 2.18 -7.59 -9.19
CA ARG A 56 2.42 -8.54 -8.08
C ARG A 56 3.57 -8.10 -7.19
N LEU A 57 4.65 -7.58 -7.77
CA LEU A 57 5.80 -7.06 -7.02
C LEU A 57 5.40 -5.86 -6.15
N VAL A 58 4.69 -4.89 -6.73
CA VAL A 58 4.20 -3.71 -6.00
C VAL A 58 3.22 -4.10 -4.88
N LEU A 59 2.28 -5.01 -5.14
CA LEU A 59 1.35 -5.50 -4.11
C LEU A 59 2.07 -6.28 -3.01
N THR A 60 3.10 -7.06 -3.35
CA THR A 60 3.94 -7.75 -2.36
C THR A 60 4.71 -6.75 -1.51
N ARG A 61 5.21 -5.66 -2.12
CA ARG A 61 5.88 -4.59 -1.40
C ARG A 61 4.90 -3.85 -0.48
N ALA A 62 3.72 -3.48 -0.96
CA ALA A 62 2.70 -2.80 -0.17
C ALA A 62 2.16 -3.63 1.00
N THR A 63 2.17 -4.96 0.90
CA THR A 63 1.79 -5.84 2.01
C THR A 63 2.90 -6.01 3.05
N LYS A 64 4.17 -5.88 2.65
CA LYS A 64 5.34 -5.85 3.55
C LYS A 64 5.52 -4.49 4.22
N GLU A 65 5.43 -3.42 3.45
CA GLU A 65 5.44 -2.03 3.88
C GLU A 65 4.01 -1.63 4.27
N ARG A 66 3.54 -2.11 5.43
CA ARG A 66 2.18 -1.84 5.94
C ARG A 66 1.83 -0.34 6.08
N HIS A 67 2.80 0.55 5.94
CA HIS A 67 2.65 1.98 6.19
C HIS A 67 3.21 2.78 5.03
N ILE A 68 2.41 2.95 3.97
CA ILE A 68 2.58 4.13 3.13
C ILE A 68 2.12 5.31 4.00
N PRO A 69 3.03 6.24 4.38
CA PRO A 69 2.66 7.34 5.25
C PRO A 69 1.54 8.15 4.60
N ASN A 70 0.49 8.47 5.35
CA ASN A 70 -0.58 9.33 4.83
C ASN A 70 -0.03 10.73 4.51
N ALA A 71 -0.78 11.53 3.76
CA ALA A 71 -0.31 12.85 3.31
C ALA A 71 0.17 13.74 4.47
N THR A 72 -0.49 13.69 5.61
CA THR A 72 -0.11 14.43 6.83
C THR A 72 1.23 13.95 7.38
N THR A 73 1.45 12.64 7.47
CA THR A 73 2.73 12.07 7.91
C THR A 73 3.86 12.42 6.92
N GLN A 74 3.60 12.39 5.62
CA GLN A 74 4.58 12.80 4.61
C GLN A 74 4.95 14.28 4.72
N ALA A 75 3.99 15.15 5.03
CA ALA A 75 4.25 16.57 5.26
C ALA A 75 5.12 16.80 6.50
N ALA A 76 4.78 16.13 7.62
CA ALA A 76 5.57 16.20 8.85
C ALA A 76 7.01 15.69 8.65
N ILE A 77 7.20 14.60 7.88
CA ILE A 77 8.56 14.12 7.54
C ILE A 77 9.34 15.18 6.77
N ARG A 78 8.73 15.80 5.75
CA ARG A 78 9.39 16.85 4.95
C ARG A 78 9.75 18.08 5.79
N GLU A 79 8.91 18.45 6.74
CA GLU A 79 9.16 19.55 7.67
C GLU A 79 10.39 19.26 8.54
N LEU A 80 10.45 18.05 9.13
CA LEU A 80 11.59 17.61 9.93
C LEU A 80 12.88 17.55 9.10
N GLU A 81 12.83 16.99 7.88
CA GLU A 81 13.98 16.94 6.96
C GLU A 81 14.48 18.34 6.54
N SER A 82 13.58 19.32 6.47
CA SER A 82 13.93 20.72 6.17
C SER A 82 14.53 21.48 7.37
N GLY A 83 14.67 20.82 8.53
CA GLY A 83 15.19 21.42 9.76
C GLY A 83 14.12 22.19 10.56
N GLY A 84 12.84 22.01 10.26
CA GLY A 84 11.72 22.62 10.99
C GLY A 84 11.39 21.93 12.32
N GLY A 85 12.15 20.89 12.71
CA GLY A 85 11.95 20.20 13.97
C GLY A 85 12.54 20.96 15.17
N THR A 86 11.91 20.82 16.33
CA THR A 86 12.46 21.29 17.59
C THR A 86 13.61 20.39 18.02
N SER A 87 14.78 20.98 18.26
CA SER A 87 15.92 20.30 18.88
C SER A 87 15.99 20.67 20.35
N VAL A 88 16.25 19.68 21.19
CA VAL A 88 16.44 19.81 22.63
C VAL A 88 17.68 19.03 23.03
N ASP A 89 18.39 19.49 24.06
CA ASP A 89 19.70 18.94 24.42
C ASP A 89 19.58 17.77 25.39
N THR A 90 18.45 17.68 26.11
CA THR A 90 18.19 16.63 27.10
C THR A 90 16.82 15.97 26.93
N VAL A 91 16.70 14.73 27.44
CA VAL A 91 15.43 13.99 27.44
C VAL A 91 14.39 14.64 28.36
N ASP A 92 14.84 15.30 29.44
CA ASP A 92 13.93 16.01 30.35
C ASP A 92 13.30 17.23 29.65
N GLU A 93 14.10 18.02 28.92
CA GLU A 93 13.61 19.13 28.09
C GLU A 93 12.68 18.67 26.97
N PHE A 94 12.92 17.48 26.40
CA PHE A 94 12.02 16.88 25.41
C PHE A 94 10.63 16.62 25.98
N TRP A 95 10.55 16.08 27.19
CA TRP A 95 9.26 15.81 27.83
C TRP A 95 8.52 17.08 28.22
N ASP A 96 9.25 18.08 28.73
CA ASP A 96 8.68 19.39 29.03
C ASP A 96 8.11 20.08 27.78
N GLU A 97 8.79 19.96 26.63
CA GLU A 97 8.31 20.54 25.37
C GLU A 97 7.06 19.84 24.82
N ILE A 98 6.95 18.51 24.98
CA ILE A 98 5.80 17.74 24.50
C ILE A 98 4.54 17.97 25.34
N PHE A 99 4.69 18.20 26.64
CA PHE A 99 3.57 18.28 27.59
C PHE A 99 3.22 19.72 28.03
N LYS A 100 3.72 20.74 27.33
CA LYS A 100 3.25 22.13 27.44
C LYS A 100 1.79 22.29 26.99
#